data_AF-A0A8C5GVK0-F1
#
_entry.id   AF-A0A8C5GVK0-F1
#
_cell.length_a   1.000
_cell.length_b   1.000
_cell.length_c   1.000
_cell.angle_alpha   90.00
_cell.angle_beta   90.00
_cell.angle_gamma   90.00
#
_symmetry.space_group_name_H-M   'P 1'
#
loop_
_entity.id
_entity.type
_entity.pdbx_description
1 polymer ?
#
loop_
_entity_poly.entity_id
_entity_poly.type
_entity_poly.pdbx_seq_one_letter_code
_entity_poly.pdbx_strand_id
1 'polypeptide(L)'
;STLRDFNNFLYLGLMMKSAGKSLKEALLSAQSEQRITVGVYESAKIMTEDPDSVSFCVLATDEEFECDIALQIHFTLIQSFCFDNDISIVRVSDTQRLAEIVGDKAEQLEDAHCVLITNPSEGSWDEPALEKLHVFCEERRRQNDWLPEVSLPGGGR
;
A
#
# COMPACT_ATOMS: atom_id res chain seq x y z
N SER A 1 23.64 7.41 -23.55
CA SER A 1 22.26 6.90 -23.44
C SER A 1 22.28 5.54 -22.77
N THR A 2 22.79 4.48 -23.41
CA THR A 2 22.69 3.08 -22.94
C THR A 2 23.16 2.80 -21.51
N LEU A 3 24.27 3.41 -21.05
CA LEU A 3 24.79 3.18 -19.69
C LEU A 3 23.96 3.89 -18.60
N ARG A 4 23.35 5.05 -18.94
CA ARG A 4 22.41 5.75 -18.06
C ARG A 4 21.09 4.99 -17.97
N ASP A 5 20.63 4.44 -19.09
CA ASP A 5 19.43 3.61 -19.16
C ASP A 5 19.62 2.30 -18.37
N PHE A 6 20.79 1.67 -18.46
CA PHE A 6 21.15 0.47 -17.69
C PHE A 6 21.27 0.74 -16.18
N ASN A 7 21.90 1.85 -15.79
CA ASN A 7 21.97 2.25 -14.38
C ASN A 7 20.60 2.63 -13.82
N ASN A 8 19.76 3.31 -14.60
CA ASN A 8 18.36 3.59 -14.22
C ASN A 8 17.56 2.30 -14.04
N PHE A 9 17.76 1.32 -14.93
CA PHE A 9 17.10 0.02 -14.82
C PHE A 9 17.53 -0.76 -13.56
N LEU A 10 18.84 -0.79 -13.25
CA LEU A 10 19.33 -1.39 -12.01
C LEU A 10 18.82 -0.66 -10.76
N TYR A 11 18.82 0.67 -10.79
CA TYR A 11 18.36 1.51 -9.68
C TYR A 11 16.88 1.27 -9.41
N LEU A 12 16.06 1.23 -10.46
CA LEU A 12 14.64 0.93 -10.36
C LEU A 12 14.39 -0.49 -9.82
N GLY A 13 15.15 -1.48 -10.30
CA GLY A 13 15.04 -2.85 -9.80
C GLY A 13 15.43 -3.01 -8.32
N LEU A 14 16.44 -2.27 -7.85
CA LEU A 14 16.83 -2.24 -6.44
C LEU A 14 15.78 -1.53 -5.58
N MET A 15 15.26 -0.40 -6.08
CA MET A 15 14.21 0.38 -5.44
C MET A 15 12.92 -0.45 -5.25
N MET A 16 12.45 -1.15 -6.30
CA MET A 16 11.26 -2.01 -6.22
C MET A 16 11.42 -3.14 -5.20
N LYS A 17 12.59 -3.80 -5.15
CA LYS A 17 12.87 -4.83 -4.13
C LYS A 17 12.89 -4.26 -2.72
N SER A 18 13.46 -3.06 -2.56
CA SER A 18 13.46 -2.38 -1.26
C SER A 18 12.06 -1.92 -0.84
N ALA A 19 11.21 -1.51 -1.79
CA ALA A 19 9.83 -1.12 -1.53
C ALA A 19 9.01 -2.30 -1.02
N GLY A 20 9.12 -3.48 -1.64
CA GLY A 20 8.44 -4.70 -1.16
C GLY A 20 8.84 -5.09 0.27
N LYS A 21 10.13 -5.03 0.59
CA LYS A 21 10.62 -5.29 1.96
C LYS A 21 10.11 -4.24 2.95
N SER A 22 10.16 -2.97 2.58
CA SER A 22 9.69 -1.86 3.43
C SER A 22 8.17 -1.93 3.63
N LEU A 23 7.41 -2.30 2.61
CA LEU A 23 5.96 -2.49 2.70
C LEU A 23 5.61 -3.57 3.71
N LYS A 24 6.29 -4.73 3.65
CA LYS A 24 6.10 -5.79 4.64
C LYS A 24 6.46 -5.32 6.06
N GLU A 25 7.60 -4.64 6.23
CA GLU A 25 8.04 -4.14 7.54
C GLU A 25 7.04 -3.12 8.13
N ALA A 26 6.55 -2.19 7.31
CA ALA A 26 5.58 -1.18 7.70
C ALA A 26 4.22 -1.81 8.08
N LEU A 27 3.74 -2.78 7.29
CA LEU A 27 2.49 -3.48 7.58
C LEU A 27 2.56 -4.25 8.91
N LEU A 28 3.65 -4.97 9.17
CA LEU A 28 3.82 -5.73 10.41
C LEU A 28 3.91 -4.82 11.64
N SER A 29 4.66 -3.73 11.52
CA SER A 29 4.82 -2.73 12.57
C SER A 29 3.49 -2.02 12.86
N ALA A 30 2.81 -1.49 11.83
CA ALA A 30 1.48 -0.89 11.97
C ALA A 30 0.44 -1.89 12.52
N GLN A 31 0.50 -3.15 12.14
CA GLN A 31 -0.37 -4.20 12.69
C GLN A 31 -0.15 -4.37 14.19
N SER A 32 1.11 -4.50 14.63
CA SER A 32 1.47 -4.67 16.04
C SER A 32 1.01 -3.50 16.91
N GLU A 33 0.92 -2.31 16.33
CA GLU A 33 0.48 -1.07 16.95
C GLU A 33 -1.03 -0.80 16.76
N GLN A 34 -1.77 -1.73 16.13
CA GLN A 34 -3.20 -1.60 15.84
C GLN A 34 -3.56 -0.39 14.96
N ARG A 35 -2.64 0.08 14.13
CA ARG A 35 -2.79 1.21 13.20
C ARG A 35 -3.20 0.81 11.78
N ILE A 36 -3.56 -0.47 11.58
CA ILE A 36 -4.07 -0.95 10.28
C ILE A 36 -5.59 -1.08 10.28
N THR A 37 -6.19 -0.69 9.16
CA THR A 37 -7.56 -1.00 8.77
C THR A 37 -7.51 -1.89 7.53
N VAL A 38 -8.26 -2.99 7.53
CA VAL A 38 -8.32 -3.94 6.40
C VAL A 38 -9.75 -3.93 5.88
N GLY A 39 -9.92 -4.02 4.56
CA GLY A 39 -11.22 -4.00 3.90
C GLY A 39 -11.50 -2.67 3.21
N VAL A 40 -12.15 -2.76 2.05
CA VAL A 40 -12.47 -1.59 1.20
C VAL A 40 -13.46 -0.66 1.88
N TYR A 41 -14.50 -1.21 2.51
CA TYR A 41 -15.55 -0.43 3.15
C TYR A 41 -15.07 0.25 4.42
N GLU A 42 -14.32 -0.46 5.26
CA GLU A 42 -13.71 0.05 6.49
C GLU A 42 -12.72 1.17 6.17
N SER A 43 -11.92 0.97 5.11
CA SER A 43 -10.98 1.97 4.63
C SER A 43 -11.71 3.24 4.15
N ALA A 44 -12.75 3.09 3.33
CA ALA A 44 -13.57 4.21 2.87
C ALA A 44 -14.26 4.95 4.03
N LYS A 45 -14.66 4.23 5.09
CA LYS A 45 -15.22 4.82 6.30
C LYS A 45 -14.20 5.73 7.00
N ILE A 46 -12.98 5.25 7.25
CA ILE A 46 -11.92 6.07 7.86
C ILE A 46 -11.61 7.31 7.01
N MET A 47 -11.48 7.13 5.69
CA MET A 47 -11.26 8.26 4.76
C MET A 47 -12.37 9.32 4.83
N THR A 48 -13.60 8.92 5.12
CA THR A 48 -14.74 9.84 5.25
C THR A 48 -14.80 10.50 6.62
N GLU A 49 -14.45 9.77 7.68
CA GLU A 49 -14.56 10.24 9.07
C GLU A 49 -13.34 11.06 9.51
N ASP A 50 -12.13 10.63 9.16
CA ASP A 50 -10.87 11.25 9.58
C ASP A 50 -9.78 11.10 8.48
N PRO A 51 -9.89 11.90 7.40
CA PRO A 51 -8.96 11.84 6.26
C PRO A 51 -7.50 12.14 6.65
N ASP A 52 -7.30 13.02 7.63
CA ASP A 52 -5.98 13.48 8.07
C ASP A 52 -5.21 12.39 8.83
N SER A 53 -5.92 11.40 9.37
CA SER A 53 -5.29 10.24 10.03
C SER A 53 -4.63 9.28 9.05
N VAL A 54 -5.01 9.29 7.77
CA VAL A 54 -4.54 8.29 6.81
C VAL A 54 -3.15 8.63 6.31
N SER A 55 -2.18 7.75 6.57
CA SER A 55 -0.80 7.93 6.12
C SER A 55 -0.52 7.22 4.81
N PHE A 56 -0.99 5.97 4.66
CA PHE A 56 -0.61 5.12 3.53
C PHE A 56 -1.72 4.13 3.17
N CYS A 57 -1.88 3.86 1.88
CA CYS A 57 -2.90 2.96 1.34
C CYS A 57 -2.29 1.85 0.47
N VAL A 58 -2.78 0.63 0.64
CA VAL A 58 -2.44 -0.53 -0.18
C VAL A 58 -3.71 -1.03 -0.84
N LEU A 59 -3.69 -1.17 -2.17
CA LEU A 59 -4.75 -1.81 -2.94
C LEU A 59 -4.25 -3.16 -3.44
N ALA A 60 -5.00 -4.22 -3.19
CA ALA A 60 -4.65 -5.58 -3.58
C ALA A 60 -5.62 -6.09 -4.65
N THR A 61 -5.08 -6.35 -5.83
CA THR A 61 -5.83 -6.81 -7.01
C THR A 61 -5.53 -8.28 -7.29
N ASP A 62 -6.56 -9.11 -7.38
CA ASP A 62 -6.47 -10.52 -7.80
C ASP A 62 -7.45 -10.82 -8.95
N GLU A 63 -7.66 -12.10 -9.26
CA GLU A 63 -8.58 -12.53 -10.32
C GLU A 63 -10.05 -12.15 -10.04
N GLU A 64 -10.45 -12.10 -8.76
CA GLU A 64 -11.82 -11.70 -8.37
C GLU A 64 -12.04 -10.20 -8.61
N PHE A 65 -11.02 -9.37 -8.36
CA PHE A 65 -11.02 -7.95 -8.71
C PHE A 65 -11.34 -7.69 -10.19
N GLU A 66 -10.84 -8.52 -11.11
CA GLU A 66 -11.09 -8.32 -12.55
C GLU A 66 -12.56 -8.57 -12.93
N CYS A 67 -13.28 -9.38 -12.16
CA CYS A 67 -14.66 -9.75 -12.43
C CYS A 67 -15.69 -8.89 -11.67
N ASP A 68 -15.30 -8.22 -10.58
CA ASP A 68 -16.20 -7.42 -9.75
C ASP A 68 -16.17 -5.92 -10.10
N ILE A 69 -17.19 -5.47 -10.83
CA ILE A 69 -17.38 -4.06 -11.20
C ILE A 69 -17.59 -3.17 -9.96
N ALA A 70 -18.28 -3.65 -8.92
CA ALA A 70 -18.49 -2.88 -7.70
C ALA A 70 -17.16 -2.65 -6.98
N LEU A 71 -16.31 -3.66 -6.90
CA LEU A 71 -14.98 -3.54 -6.33
C LEU A 71 -14.09 -2.58 -7.15
N GLN A 72 -14.15 -2.65 -8.49
CA GLN A 72 -13.44 -1.72 -9.38
C GLN A 72 -13.88 -0.26 -9.18
N ILE A 73 -15.17 -0.02 -8.96
CA ILE A 73 -15.70 1.31 -8.64
C ILE A 73 -15.10 1.79 -7.31
N HIS A 74 -15.12 0.97 -6.26
CA HIS A 74 -14.56 1.36 -4.97
C HIS A 74 -13.06 1.63 -5.03
N PHE A 75 -12.29 0.83 -5.78
CA PHE A 75 -10.86 1.08 -6.00
C PHE A 75 -10.62 2.42 -6.67
N THR A 76 -11.44 2.76 -7.68
CA THR A 76 -11.35 4.05 -8.36
C THR A 76 -11.64 5.20 -7.39
N LEU A 77 -12.64 5.05 -6.51
CA LEU A 77 -12.96 6.05 -5.49
C LEU A 77 -11.83 6.22 -4.47
N ILE A 78 -11.30 5.12 -3.94
CA ILE A 78 -10.17 5.12 -3.00
C ILE A 78 -8.93 5.75 -3.65
N GLN A 79 -8.61 5.37 -4.88
CA GLN A 79 -7.48 5.94 -5.60
C GLN A 79 -7.64 7.45 -5.81
N SER A 80 -8.84 7.91 -6.22
CA SER A 80 -9.12 9.35 -6.37
C SER A 80 -8.95 10.08 -5.05
N PHE A 81 -9.48 9.52 -3.97
CA PHE A 81 -9.36 10.10 -2.64
C PHE A 81 -7.90 10.22 -2.19
N CYS A 82 -7.11 9.15 -2.35
CA CYS A 82 -5.68 9.19 -1.99
C CYS A 82 -4.92 10.21 -2.83
N PHE A 83 -5.26 10.35 -4.11
CA PHE A 83 -4.67 11.35 -4.98
C PHE A 83 -5.00 12.78 -4.54
N ASP A 84 -6.27 13.07 -4.27
CA ASP A 84 -6.74 14.41 -3.90
C ASP A 84 -6.19 14.87 -2.53
N ASN A 85 -5.90 13.92 -1.63
CA ASN A 85 -5.39 14.20 -0.27
C ASN A 85 -3.88 13.94 -0.12
N ASP A 86 -3.15 13.72 -1.21
CA ASP A 86 -1.71 13.40 -1.23
C ASP A 86 -1.29 12.20 -0.33
N ILE A 87 -2.20 11.23 -0.18
CA ILE A 87 -1.93 9.98 0.53
C ILE A 87 -1.12 9.08 -0.40
N SER A 88 -0.01 8.56 0.12
CA SER A 88 0.82 7.60 -0.62
C SER A 88 0.08 6.27 -0.78
N ILE A 89 -0.01 5.78 -2.02
CA ILE A 89 -0.78 4.60 -2.39
C ILE A 89 0.03 3.68 -3.30
N VAL A 90 -0.06 2.37 -3.07
CA VAL A 90 0.58 1.33 -3.90
C VAL A 90 -0.41 0.22 -4.25
N ARG A 91 -0.15 -0.47 -5.36
CA ARG A 91 -0.85 -1.71 -5.73
C ARG A 91 0.01 -2.93 -5.42
N VAL A 92 -0.60 -4.00 -4.94
CA VAL A 92 0.00 -5.33 -4.84
C VAL A 92 -0.86 -6.34 -5.60
N SER A 93 -0.23 -7.31 -6.23
CA SER A 93 -0.90 -8.36 -7.03
C SER A 93 -1.11 -9.67 -6.27
N ASP A 94 -0.53 -9.80 -5.07
CA ASP A 94 -0.60 -11.02 -4.25
C ASP A 94 -1.45 -10.77 -2.99
N THR A 95 -2.77 -10.91 -3.15
CA THR A 95 -3.79 -10.72 -2.09
C THR A 95 -3.59 -11.72 -0.95
N GLN A 96 -3.28 -12.98 -1.27
CA GLN A 96 -3.01 -14.01 -0.29
C GLN A 96 -1.80 -13.66 0.58
N ARG A 97 -0.70 -13.19 -0.03
CA ARG A 97 0.49 -12.79 0.71
C ARG A 97 0.25 -11.55 1.58
N LEU A 98 -0.54 -10.60 1.09
CA LEU A 98 -0.93 -9.46 1.89
C LEU A 98 -1.72 -9.92 3.12
N ALA A 99 -2.72 -10.79 2.93
CA ALA A 99 -3.53 -11.37 3.99
C ALA A 99 -2.67 -12.11 5.05
N GLU A 100 -1.68 -12.90 4.62
CA GLU A 100 -0.72 -13.56 5.54
C GLU A 100 0.05 -12.56 6.41
N ILE A 101 0.46 -11.42 5.84
CA ILE A 101 1.21 -10.39 6.57
C ILE A 101 0.31 -9.69 7.58
N VAL A 102 -0.95 -9.43 7.24
CA VAL A 102 -1.93 -8.81 8.14
C VAL A 102 -2.71 -9.81 9.01
N GLY A 103 -2.22 -11.07 9.06
CA GLY A 103 -2.84 -12.34 9.46
C GLY A 103 -3.89 -12.43 10.58
N ASP A 104 -4.04 -11.46 11.48
CA ASP A 104 -5.08 -11.50 12.53
C ASP A 104 -6.36 -10.73 12.18
N LYS A 105 -6.30 -9.76 11.24
CA LYS A 105 -7.47 -8.96 10.83
C LYS A 105 -8.11 -9.46 9.54
N ALA A 106 -7.32 -10.07 8.65
CA ALA A 106 -7.83 -10.58 7.37
C ALA A 106 -8.66 -11.87 7.53
N GLU A 107 -8.42 -12.73 8.52
CA GLU A 107 -9.25 -13.94 8.71
C GLU A 107 -10.71 -13.60 9.11
N GLN A 108 -10.98 -12.38 9.57
CA GLN A 108 -12.33 -11.90 9.90
C GLN A 108 -12.98 -11.13 8.74
N LEU A 109 -12.21 -10.77 7.72
CA LEU A 109 -12.62 -9.93 6.60
C LEU A 109 -12.33 -10.69 5.33
N GLU A 110 -13.38 -11.27 4.72
CA GLU A 110 -13.30 -12.07 3.49
C GLU A 110 -12.58 -11.33 2.33
N ASP A 111 -12.39 -10.00 2.44
CA ASP A 111 -11.88 -9.12 1.38
C ASP A 111 -10.68 -8.26 1.83
N ALA A 112 -9.45 -8.80 1.81
CA ALA A 112 -8.22 -8.04 2.06
C ALA A 112 -7.77 -7.20 0.83
N HIS A 113 -8.72 -6.57 0.12
CA HIS A 113 -8.47 -5.80 -1.10
C HIS A 113 -7.97 -4.37 -0.84
N CYS A 114 -8.15 -3.84 0.37
CA CYS A 114 -7.59 -2.57 0.77
C CYS A 114 -7.03 -2.65 2.19
N VAL A 115 -5.86 -2.04 2.41
CA VAL A 115 -5.28 -1.86 3.73
C VAL A 115 -4.84 -0.41 3.89
N LEU A 116 -5.31 0.24 4.95
CA LEU A 116 -4.84 1.56 5.37
C LEU A 116 -3.92 1.46 6.57
N ILE A 117 -2.89 2.29 6.55
CA ILE A 117 -2.05 2.60 7.71
C ILE A 117 -2.41 4.02 8.14
N THR A 118 -2.86 4.17 9.39
CA THR A 118 -3.12 5.47 9.99
C THR A 118 -1.95 5.94 10.85
N ASN A 119 -1.82 7.26 10.97
CA ASN A 119 -0.98 7.91 11.96
C ASN A 119 -1.55 7.67 13.37
N PRO A 120 -0.70 7.65 14.40
CA PRO A 120 -1.16 7.58 15.78
C PRO A 120 -1.89 8.87 16.16
N SER A 121 -2.80 8.78 17.14
CA SER A 121 -3.56 9.94 17.64
C SER A 121 -2.66 10.96 18.36
N GLU A 122 -1.50 10.54 18.86
CA GLU A 122 -0.52 11.39 19.54
C GLU A 122 0.89 11.11 19.03
N GLY A 123 1.48 12.08 18.33
CA GLY A 123 2.88 12.04 17.85
C GLY A 123 3.05 11.67 16.37
N SER A 124 4.29 11.79 15.88
CA SER A 124 4.74 11.24 14.60
C SER A 124 5.61 10.04 14.91
N TRP A 125 5.24 8.84 14.46
CA TRP A 125 6.17 7.71 14.53
C TRP A 125 7.19 7.85 13.40
N ASP A 126 8.47 7.94 13.75
CA ASP A 126 9.55 7.75 12.78
C ASP A 126 9.59 6.26 12.42
N GLU A 127 8.74 5.86 11.48
CA GLU A 127 8.74 4.52 10.92
C GLU A 127 9.60 4.51 9.63
N PRO A 128 10.87 4.06 9.68
CA PRO A 128 11.79 4.21 8.55
C PRO A 128 11.38 3.41 7.32
N ALA A 129 10.57 2.36 7.52
CA ALA A 129 10.00 1.58 6.44
C ALA A 129 8.89 2.35 5.71
N LEU A 130 8.03 3.05 6.45
CA LEU A 130 6.96 3.87 5.90
C LEU A 130 7.51 5.10 5.18
N GLU A 131 8.52 5.77 5.75
CA GLU A 131 9.23 6.88 5.10
C GLU A 131 9.82 6.48 3.74
N LYS A 132 10.46 5.30 3.66
CA LYS A 132 10.97 4.78 2.38
C LYS A 132 9.86 4.56 1.35
N LEU A 133 8.67 4.16 1.78
CA LEU A 133 7.53 3.98 0.89
C LEU A 133 6.99 5.32 0.40
N HIS A 134 6.97 6.35 1.24
CA HIS A 134 6.63 7.71 0.81
C HIS A 134 7.61 8.23 -0.25
N VAL A 135 8.92 8.10 -0.01
CA VAL A 135 9.95 8.46 -0.99
C VAL A 135 9.77 7.65 -2.28
N PHE A 136 9.52 6.35 -2.19
CA PHE A 136 9.22 5.51 -3.35
C PHE A 136 8.03 6.05 -4.14
N CYS A 137 6.89 6.32 -3.48
CA CYS A 137 5.70 6.84 -4.15
C CYS A 137 5.97 8.21 -4.80
N GLU A 138 6.71 9.10 -4.15
CA GLU A 138 7.10 10.40 -4.71
C GLU A 138 7.96 10.24 -5.97
N GLU A 139 8.95 9.34 -5.96
CA GLU A 139 9.81 9.07 -7.11
C GLU A 139 9.04 8.46 -8.29
N ARG A 140 8.05 7.60 -8.03
CA ARG A 140 7.15 7.03 -9.04
C ARG A 140 6.21 8.09 -9.61
N ARG A 141 5.67 8.95 -8.74
CA ARG A 141 4.85 10.10 -9.12
C ARG A 141 5.57 11.06 -10.06
N ARG A 142 6.86 11.35 -9.81
CA ARG A 142 7.73 12.14 -10.70
C ARG A 142 7.90 11.52 -12.09
N GLN A 143 7.64 10.22 -12.23
CA GLN A 143 7.68 9.47 -13.50
C GLN A 143 6.28 9.28 -14.11
N ASN A 144 5.25 9.95 -13.59
CA ASN A 144 3.83 9.78 -13.97
C ASN A 144 3.25 8.38 -13.66
N ASP A 145 3.86 7.65 -12.73
CA ASP A 145 3.32 6.40 -12.19
C ASP A 145 2.66 6.68 -10.84
N TRP A 146 1.33 6.89 -10.87
CA TRP A 146 0.53 7.37 -9.74
C TRP A 146 0.02 6.26 -8.82
N LEU A 147 -0.02 5.02 -9.31
CA LEU A 147 -0.38 3.83 -8.52
C LEU A 147 0.68 2.74 -8.79
N PRO A 148 1.90 2.93 -8.23
CA PRO A 148 3.00 2.02 -8.49
C PRO A 148 2.73 0.64 -7.90
N GLU A 149 3.15 -0.38 -8.63
CA GLU A 149 3.03 -1.76 -8.17
C GLU A 149 4.25 -2.18 -7.34
N VAL A 150 3.98 -2.88 -6.23
CA VAL A 150 4.99 -3.39 -5.31
C VAL A 150 4.80 -4.89 -5.15
N SER A 151 5.85 -5.67 -5.40
CA SER A 151 5.84 -7.10 -5.13
C SER A 151 6.23 -7.38 -3.69
N LEU A 152 5.35 -8.04 -2.94
CA LEU A 152 5.65 -8.47 -1.57
C LEU A 152 6.72 -9.58 -1.57
N PRO A 153 7.68 -9.57 -0.63
CA PRO A 153 8.70 -10.60 -0.56
C PRO A 153 8.08 -11.94 -0.13
N GLY A 154 8.48 -13.01 -0.80
CA GLY A 154 8.02 -14.37 -0.52
C GLY A 154 8.22 -14.79 0.94
N GLY A 155 7.34 -15.67 1.42
CA GLY A 155 7.46 -16.29 2.73
C GLY A 155 8.62 -17.27 2.76
N GLY A 156 9.67 -16.96 3.51
CA GLY A 156 10.57 -18.00 3.99
C GLY A 156 9.76 -18.88 4.95
N ARG A 157 9.57 -20.15 4.58
CA ARG A 157 9.38 -21.19 5.60
C ARG A 157 10.69 -21.38 6.36
#